data_AF-A0AAD4ZTA3-F1
#
_entry.id   AF-A0AAD4ZTA3-F1
#
_cell.length_a   1.000
_cell.length_b   1.000
_cell.length_c   1.000
_cell.angle_alpha   90.00
_cell.angle_beta   90.00
_cell.angle_gamma   90.00
#
_symmetry.space_group_name_H-M   'P 1'
#
loop_
_entity.id
_entity.type
_entity.pdbx_description
1 polymer ?
#
loop_
_entity_poly.entity_id
_entity_poly.type
_entity_poly.pdbx_seq_one_letter_code
_entity_poly.pdbx_strand_id
1 'polypeptide(L)'
;MVSANEATTQIFYVPPHKLRQFLEEASSLFGVTRQCVIAREITKVHEEFWRGTLGEAEEVFSTRTPRGEITVLVERKENSPVETPSESQLEDELRDLISNGHSLSTAVKLVADGTSVRKKTIYSIALRKFGKQLGSENHEDPCKRQLE
;
A
#
# COMPACT_ATOMS: atom_id res chain seq x y z
N MET A 1 -15.45 16.07 1.14
CA MET A 1 -14.12 15.54 1.50
C MET A 1 -13.98 14.20 0.78
N VAL A 2 -13.60 14.26 -0.51
CA VAL A 2 -13.31 13.08 -1.33
C VAL A 2 -11.85 13.23 -1.72
N SER A 3 -11.02 12.27 -1.36
CA SER A 3 -9.60 12.30 -1.67
C SER A 3 -9.24 11.02 -2.41
N ALA A 4 -8.70 11.17 -3.62
CA ALA A 4 -8.24 10.07 -4.45
C ALA A 4 -7.07 9.30 -3.82
N ASN A 5 -6.45 9.86 -2.78
CA ASN A 5 -5.29 9.31 -2.10
C ASN A 5 -5.62 8.65 -0.75
N GLU A 6 -6.90 8.44 -0.44
CA GLU A 6 -7.24 7.80 0.83
C GLU A 6 -6.77 6.35 0.92
N ALA A 7 -6.19 6.02 2.07
CA ALA A 7 -5.74 4.67 2.40
C ALA A 7 -6.89 3.75 2.84
N THR A 8 -8.12 4.26 2.87
CA THR A 8 -9.33 3.52 3.28
C THR A 8 -10.34 3.43 2.14
N THR A 9 -11.18 2.39 2.19
CA THR A 9 -12.28 2.24 1.22
C THR A 9 -13.29 3.35 1.45
N GLN A 10 -13.69 4.02 0.38
CA GLN A 10 -14.65 5.12 0.46
C GLN A 10 -16.05 4.62 0.10
N ILE A 11 -17.05 4.99 0.89
CA ILE A 11 -18.44 4.56 0.72
C ILE A 11 -19.30 5.78 0.43
N PHE A 12 -20.09 5.69 -0.63
CA PHE A 12 -20.94 6.76 -1.13
C PHE A 12 -22.38 6.29 -1.25
N TYR A 13 -23.31 7.11 -0.78
CA TYR A 13 -24.74 6.92 -1.04
C TYR A 13 -25.13 7.82 -2.20
N VAL A 14 -25.58 7.22 -3.29
CA VAL A 14 -25.80 7.93 -4.55
C VAL A 14 -27.25 7.78 -4.98
N PRO A 15 -27.99 8.88 -5.20
CA PRO A 15 -29.31 8.79 -5.79
C PRO A 15 -29.26 8.17 -7.21
N PRO A 16 -30.22 7.32 -7.60
CA PRO A 16 -30.21 6.63 -8.90
C PRO A 16 -29.96 7.51 -10.12
N HIS A 17 -30.60 8.67 -10.16
CA HIS A 17 -30.49 9.62 -11.27
C HIS A 17 -29.12 10.32 -11.34
N LYS A 18 -28.34 10.27 -10.26
CA LYS A 18 -26.97 10.83 -10.20
C LYS A 18 -25.89 9.79 -10.35
N LEU A 19 -26.21 8.49 -10.43
CA LEU A 19 -25.20 7.44 -10.49
C LEU A 19 -24.25 7.63 -11.66
N ARG A 20 -24.78 7.95 -12.84
CA ARG A 20 -23.95 8.17 -14.03
C ARG A 20 -22.97 9.32 -13.84
N GLN A 21 -23.47 10.49 -13.42
CA GLN A 21 -22.63 11.65 -13.15
C GLN A 21 -21.58 11.34 -12.07
N PHE A 22 -21.97 10.62 -11.02
CA PHE A 22 -21.06 10.19 -9.97
C PHE A 22 -19.95 9.29 -10.50
N LEU A 23 -20.27 8.33 -11.38
CA LEU A 23 -19.27 7.44 -11.98
C LEU A 23 -18.30 8.21 -12.87
N GLU A 24 -18.79 9.12 -13.71
CA GLU A 24 -17.96 9.99 -14.56
C GLU A 24 -16.99 10.85 -13.73
N GLU A 25 -17.47 11.45 -12.65
CA GLU A 25 -16.64 12.22 -11.71
C GLU A 25 -15.68 11.32 -10.94
N ALA A 26 -16.12 10.14 -10.48
CA ALA A 26 -15.31 9.19 -9.75
C ALA A 26 -14.18 8.65 -10.61
N SER A 27 -14.41 8.25 -11.86
CA SER A 27 -13.36 7.80 -12.77
C SER A 27 -12.35 8.90 -13.06
N SER A 28 -12.81 10.15 -13.20
CA SER A 28 -11.94 11.30 -13.40
C SER A 28 -11.03 11.56 -12.19
N LEU A 29 -11.52 11.30 -10.97
CA LEU A 29 -10.77 11.53 -9.72
C LEU A 29 -9.90 10.33 -9.31
N PHE A 30 -10.42 9.11 -9.38
CA PHE A 30 -9.79 7.90 -8.87
C PHE A 30 -9.05 7.09 -9.93
N GLY A 31 -9.35 7.32 -11.21
CA GLY A 31 -8.90 6.56 -12.36
C GLY A 31 -9.88 5.45 -12.76
N VAL A 32 -10.03 5.23 -14.07
CA VAL A 32 -10.95 4.23 -14.65
C VAL A 32 -10.67 2.79 -14.21
N THR A 33 -9.43 2.48 -13.83
CA THR A 33 -9.01 1.13 -13.41
C THR A 33 -9.26 0.85 -11.93
N ARG A 34 -9.70 1.84 -11.15
CA ARG A 34 -9.99 1.67 -9.72
C ARG A 34 -11.13 0.68 -9.55
N GLN A 35 -10.98 -0.29 -8.64
CA GLN A 35 -12.06 -1.21 -8.35
C GLN A 35 -13.18 -0.54 -7.57
N CYS A 36 -14.41 -0.94 -7.85
CA CYS A 36 -15.59 -0.50 -7.13
C CYS A 36 -16.63 -1.61 -6.99
N VAL A 37 -17.54 -1.39 -6.04
CA VAL A 37 -18.73 -2.22 -5.84
C VAL A 37 -19.94 -1.30 -5.84
N ILE A 38 -20.95 -1.65 -6.62
CA ILE A 38 -22.24 -0.96 -6.63
C ILE A 38 -23.27 -1.91 -6.02
N ALA A 39 -23.69 -1.61 -4.80
CA ALA A 39 -24.71 -2.34 -4.07
C ALA A 39 -26.06 -1.64 -4.23
N ARG A 40 -27.13 -2.41 -4.42
CA ARG A 40 -28.50 -1.92 -4.53
C ARG A 40 -29.39 -2.60 -3.49
N GLU A 41 -30.30 -1.81 -2.91
CA GLU A 41 -31.35 -2.32 -2.02
C GLU A 41 -30.81 -3.22 -0.89
N ILE A 42 -29.65 -2.86 -0.31
CA ILE A 42 -28.92 -3.69 0.68
C ILE A 42 -29.73 -4.03 1.94
N THR A 43 -30.81 -3.28 2.19
CA THR A 43 -31.72 -3.48 3.32
C THR A 43 -32.90 -4.40 2.97
N LYS A 44 -33.01 -4.87 1.73
CA LYS A 44 -34.14 -5.67 1.24
C LYS A 44 -33.71 -7.08 0.88
N VAL A 45 -34.70 -7.98 0.83
CA VAL A 45 -34.51 -9.42 0.51
C VAL A 45 -33.89 -9.64 -0.87
N HIS A 46 -34.04 -8.68 -1.79
CA HIS A 46 -33.51 -8.74 -3.15
C HIS A 46 -32.36 -7.75 -3.35
N GLU A 47 -31.28 -7.93 -2.59
CA GLU A 47 -30.04 -7.19 -2.77
C GLU A 47 -29.33 -7.58 -4.09
N GLU A 48 -28.73 -6.59 -4.76
CA GLU A 48 -27.92 -6.80 -5.97
C GLU A 48 -26.56 -6.14 -5.77
N PHE A 49 -25.49 -6.87 -6.08
CA PHE A 49 -24.12 -6.35 -6.06
C PHE A 49 -23.48 -6.49 -7.42
N TRP A 50 -23.04 -5.37 -7.97
CA TRP A 50 -22.17 -5.33 -9.14
C TRP A 50 -20.74 -5.02 -8.70
N ARG A 51 -19.76 -5.70 -9.31
CA ARG A 51 -18.33 -5.54 -9.01
C ARG A 51 -17.56 -5.41 -10.31
N GLY A 52 -16.57 -4.52 -10.31
CA GLY A 52 -15.70 -4.27 -11.46
C GLY A 52 -14.94 -2.97 -11.27
N THR A 53 -14.34 -2.50 -12.34
CA THR A 53 -13.65 -1.21 -12.38
C THR A 53 -14.62 -0.04 -12.57
N LEU A 54 -14.22 1.17 -12.20
CA LEU A 54 -15.04 2.37 -12.47
C LEU A 54 -15.34 2.55 -13.96
N GLY A 55 -14.40 2.22 -14.85
CA GLY A 55 -14.64 2.26 -16.30
C GLY A 55 -15.68 1.25 -16.78
N GLU A 56 -15.62 0.02 -16.29
CA GLU A 56 -16.66 -0.99 -16.59
C GLU A 56 -18.02 -0.57 -16.01
N ALA A 57 -18.04 0.10 -14.85
CA ALA A 57 -19.26 0.60 -14.24
C ALA A 57 -19.90 1.68 -15.11
N GLU A 58 -19.12 2.62 -15.63
CA GLU A 58 -19.62 3.64 -16.56
C GLU A 58 -20.26 3.01 -17.78
N GLU A 59 -19.63 2.01 -18.38
CA GLU A 59 -20.16 1.33 -19.56
C GLU A 59 -21.48 0.62 -19.25
N VAL A 60 -21.54 -0.17 -18.18
CA VAL A 60 -22.74 -0.93 -17.79
C VAL A 60 -23.90 0.00 -17.43
N PHE A 61 -23.63 1.04 -16.63
CA PHE A 61 -24.65 1.96 -16.13
C PHE A 61 -24.96 3.13 -17.08
N SER A 62 -24.28 3.20 -18.24
CA SER A 62 -24.63 4.13 -19.32
C SER A 62 -25.97 3.77 -19.99
N THR A 63 -26.27 2.47 -20.09
CA THR A 63 -27.48 1.94 -20.75
C THR A 63 -28.53 1.43 -19.75
N ARG A 64 -28.10 1.09 -18.52
CA ARG A 64 -28.97 0.60 -17.46
C ARG A 64 -29.10 1.65 -16.36
N THR A 65 -30.28 2.24 -16.19
CA THR A 65 -30.56 3.10 -15.03
C THR A 65 -31.09 2.23 -13.88
N PRO A 66 -30.30 2.00 -12.82
CA PRO A 66 -30.76 1.24 -11.66
C PRO A 66 -31.84 2.05 -10.93
N ARG A 67 -32.70 1.36 -10.20
CA ARG A 67 -33.69 1.98 -9.31
C ARG A 67 -33.39 1.60 -7.87
N GLY A 68 -33.80 2.45 -6.94
CA GLY A 68 -33.71 2.15 -5.51
C GLY A 68 -32.62 2.91 -4.76
N GLU A 69 -32.23 2.37 -3.62
CA GLU A 69 -31.07 2.85 -2.86
C GLU A 69 -29.79 2.27 -3.47
N ILE A 70 -28.79 3.13 -3.70
CA ILE A 70 -27.50 2.74 -4.28
C ILE A 70 -26.38 3.15 -3.35
N THR A 71 -25.54 2.18 -3.03
CA THR A 71 -24.30 2.38 -2.27
C THR A 71 -23.13 2.00 -3.16
N VAL A 72 -22.23 2.95 -3.39
CA VAL A 72 -21.01 2.75 -4.16
C VAL A 72 -19.83 2.68 -3.20
N LEU A 73 -19.07 1.60 -3.27
CA LEU A 73 -17.83 1.42 -2.54
C LEU A 73 -16.69 1.56 -3.54
N VAL A 74 -15.77 2.48 -3.27
CA VAL A 74 -14.58 2.71 -4.10
C VAL A 74 -13.37 2.21 -3.34
N GLU A 75 -12.58 1.39 -4.00
CA GLU A 75 -11.34 0.84 -3.46
C GLU A 75 -10.42 1.95 -2.96
N ARG A 76 -9.73 1.70 -1.85
CA ARG A 76 -8.66 2.58 -1.36
C ARG A 76 -7.61 2.79 -2.44
N LYS A 77 -6.83 3.86 -2.33
CA LYS A 77 -5.56 3.87 -3.04
C LYS A 77 -4.70 2.75 -2.44
N GLU A 78 -4.38 1.75 -3.25
CA GLU A 78 -3.16 1.01 -3.01
C GLU A 78 -2.05 2.05 -3.11
N ASN A 79 -1.46 2.40 -1.95
CA ASN A 79 -0.03 2.65 -1.95
C ASN A 79 0.51 1.49 -2.75
N SER A 80 1.06 1.79 -3.94
CA SER A 80 1.76 0.84 -4.79
C SER A 80 2.39 -0.21 -3.89
N PRO A 81 2.36 -1.52 -4.23
CA PRO A 81 3.15 -2.48 -3.45
C PRO A 81 4.48 -1.80 -3.25
N VAL A 82 4.82 -1.47 -1.98
CA VAL A 82 6.13 -0.92 -1.64
C VAL A 82 7.02 -1.88 -2.38
N GLU A 83 7.62 -1.44 -3.49
CA GLU A 83 8.33 -2.35 -4.38
C GLU A 83 9.21 -3.11 -3.43
N THR A 84 8.95 -4.41 -3.23
CA THR A 84 9.77 -5.19 -2.32
C THR A 84 11.15 -4.95 -2.86
N PRO A 85 12.02 -4.20 -2.17
CA PRO A 85 13.17 -3.65 -2.83
C PRO A 85 13.92 -4.86 -3.35
N SER A 86 14.28 -4.80 -4.63
CA SER A 86 15.04 -5.87 -5.26
C SER A 86 16.23 -6.20 -4.36
N GLU A 87 16.68 -7.46 -4.39
CA GLU A 87 17.79 -7.88 -3.54
C GLU A 87 19.01 -6.95 -3.70
N SER A 88 19.24 -6.41 -4.90
CA SER A 88 20.25 -5.40 -5.18
C SER A 88 20.04 -4.07 -4.44
N GLN A 89 18.82 -3.55 -4.37
CA GLN A 89 18.52 -2.31 -3.64
C GLN A 89 18.75 -2.48 -2.13
N LEU A 90 18.33 -3.62 -1.56
CA LEU A 90 18.61 -3.94 -0.16
C LEU A 90 20.11 -4.07 0.10
N GLU A 91 20.87 -4.61 -0.85
CA GLU A 91 22.33 -4.73 -0.73
C GLU A 91 23.04 -3.38 -0.77
N ASP A 92 22.64 -2.47 -1.66
CA ASP A 92 23.22 -1.14 -1.76
C ASP A 92 22.92 -0.32 -0.50
N GLU A 93 21.68 -0.35 0.00
CA GLU A 93 21.30 0.36 1.22
C GLU A 93 22.00 -0.21 2.47
N LEU A 94 22.14 -1.54 2.56
CA LEU A 94 22.94 -2.18 3.61
C LEU A 94 24.42 -1.79 3.52
N ARG A 95 24.98 -1.71 2.31
CA ARG A 95 26.38 -1.30 2.08
C ARG A 95 26.62 0.14 2.53
N ASP A 96 25.69 1.04 2.22
CA ASP A 96 25.78 2.44 2.61
C ASP A 96 25.68 2.60 4.13
N LEU A 97 24.80 1.86 4.80
CA LEU A 97 24.72 1.91 6.26
C LEU A 97 25.96 1.36 6.94
N ILE A 98 26.55 0.29 6.40
CA ILE A 98 27.80 -0.29 6.91
C ILE A 98 28.99 0.65 6.65
N SER A 99 29.05 1.29 5.47
CA SER A 99 30.12 2.24 5.13
C SER A 99 30.06 3.52 6.00
N ASN A 100 28.86 3.91 6.43
CA ASN A 100 28.65 4.96 7.42
C ASN A 100 28.96 4.53 8.88
N GLY A 101 29.50 3.32 9.09
CA GLY A 101 29.97 2.84 10.39
C GLY A 101 28.90 2.20 11.27
N HIS A 102 27.69 1.94 10.75
CA HIS A 102 26.68 1.20 11.51
C HIS A 102 27.02 -0.29 11.59
N SER A 103 26.78 -0.90 12.74
CA SER A 103 26.91 -2.36 12.89
C SER A 103 25.89 -3.09 12.01
N LEU A 104 26.21 -4.32 11.60
CA LEU A 104 25.35 -5.17 10.78
C LEU A 104 23.92 -5.30 11.37
N SER A 105 23.83 -5.37 12.70
CA SER A 105 22.54 -5.46 13.41
C SER A 105 21.73 -4.17 13.31
N THR A 106 22.39 -3.02 13.39
CA THR A 106 21.73 -1.70 13.28
C THR A 106 21.31 -1.43 11.83
N ALA A 107 22.17 -1.74 10.85
CA ALA A 107 21.85 -1.59 9.43
C ALA A 107 20.64 -2.43 9.02
N VAL A 108 20.59 -3.71 9.42
CA VAL A 108 19.43 -4.59 9.15
C VAL A 108 18.15 -4.06 9.79
N LYS A 109 18.24 -3.44 10.99
CA LYS A 109 17.07 -2.86 11.65
C LYS A 109 16.54 -1.64 10.87
N LEU A 110 17.43 -0.73 10.46
CA LEU A 110 17.06 0.48 9.71
C LEU A 110 16.42 0.14 8.36
N VAL A 111 17.00 -0.80 7.61
CA VAL A 111 16.42 -1.26 6.32
C VAL A 111 15.10 -2.01 6.54
N ALA A 112 14.96 -2.80 7.62
CA ALA A 112 13.71 -3.48 7.93
C ALA A 112 12.59 -2.50 8.33
N ASP A 113 12.92 -1.40 9.01
CA ASP A 113 11.95 -0.40 9.44
C ASP A 113 11.51 0.50 8.25
N GLY A 114 12.37 0.67 7.24
CA GLY A 114 12.09 1.43 6.01
C GLY A 114 11.46 0.64 4.87
N THR A 115 11.40 -0.69 4.95
CA THR A 115 10.95 -1.55 3.84
C THR A 115 9.84 -2.52 4.25
N SER A 116 9.09 -3.04 3.29
CA SER A 116 8.03 -4.04 3.54
C SER A 116 8.57 -5.49 3.64
N VAL A 117 9.89 -5.66 3.77
CA VAL A 117 10.56 -6.97 3.72
C VAL A 117 10.78 -7.52 5.13
N ARG A 118 10.54 -8.83 5.32
CA ARG A 118 10.76 -9.48 6.62
C ARG A 118 12.22 -9.32 7.06
N LYS A 119 12.43 -8.86 8.30
CA LYS A 119 13.76 -8.72 8.92
C LYS A 119 14.66 -9.95 8.76
N LYS A 120 14.09 -11.16 8.82
CA LYS A 120 14.81 -12.44 8.63
C LYS A 120 15.43 -12.56 7.22
N THR A 121 14.71 -12.08 6.20
CA THR A 121 15.18 -12.08 4.81
C THR A 121 16.35 -11.11 4.64
N ILE A 122 16.21 -9.88 5.14
CA ILE A 122 17.26 -8.85 5.11
C ILE A 122 18.51 -9.34 5.84
N TYR A 123 18.35 -9.94 7.03
CA TYR A 123 19.45 -10.53 7.78
C TYR A 123 20.17 -11.65 7.02
N SER A 124 19.44 -12.49 6.30
CA SER A 124 20.04 -13.57 5.50
C SER A 124 20.86 -13.04 4.31
N ILE A 125 20.38 -11.97 3.65
CA ILE A 125 21.10 -11.26 2.58
C ILE A 125 22.37 -10.63 3.16
N ALA A 126 22.22 -9.93 4.29
CA ALA A 126 23.32 -9.27 4.98
C ALA A 126 24.42 -10.28 5.39
N LEU A 127 24.04 -11.43 5.93
CA LEU A 127 24.98 -12.49 6.32
C LEU A 127 25.67 -13.13 5.11
N ARG A 128 24.93 -13.35 4.01
CA ARG A 128 25.47 -13.92 2.76
C ARG A 128 26.51 -13.00 2.11
N LYS A 129 26.27 -11.68 2.12
CA LYS A 129 27.09 -10.69 1.40
C LYS A 129 28.20 -10.08 2.26
N PHE A 130 27.93 -9.80 3.53
CA PHE A 130 28.84 -9.11 4.45
C PHE A 130 29.39 -9.99 5.57
N GLY A 131 28.89 -11.22 5.74
CA GLY A 131 29.36 -12.15 6.78
C GLY A 131 30.83 -12.57 6.68
N LYS A 132 31.49 -12.31 5.53
CA LYS A 132 32.93 -12.56 5.34
C LYS A 132 33.84 -11.38 5.75
N GLN A 133 33.30 -10.21 6.09
CA GLN A 133 34.10 -9.03 6.45
C GLN A 133 34.30 -8.85 7.97
N LEU A 134 33.64 -9.63 8.83
CA LEU A 134 33.74 -9.52 10.30
C LEU A 134 34.88 -10.35 10.91
N GLY A 135 35.95 -10.55 10.14
CA GLY A 135 37.16 -11.23 10.57
C GLY A 135 38.28 -10.30 11.01
N SER A 136 38.04 -9.02 11.32
CA SER A 136 39.02 -8.16 11.99
C SER A 136 38.39 -6.83 12.42
N GLU A 137 38.74 -6.45 13.65
CA GLU A 137 38.59 -5.13 14.27
C GLU A 137 37.29 -4.83 15.03
N ASN A 138 37.40 -5.14 16.32
CA ASN A 138 36.72 -4.46 17.41
C ASN A 138 36.77 -2.94 17.21
N HIS A 139 35.63 -2.26 17.31
CA HIS A 139 35.61 -0.86 17.69
C HIS A 139 34.64 -0.67 18.86
N GLU A 140 35.18 -0.03 19.88
CA GLU A 140 34.69 0.01 21.25
C GLU A 140 33.34 0.73 21.37
N ASP A 141 32.46 0.19 22.21
CA ASP A 141 31.28 0.86 22.75
C ASP A 141 31.69 2.17 23.47
N PRO A 142 31.24 3.37 23.06
CA PRO A 142 31.51 4.57 23.83
C PRO A 142 30.47 4.81 24.96
N CYS A 143 29.60 3.84 25.26
CA CYS A 143 28.49 4.03 26.21
C CYS A 143 28.62 3.21 27.51
N LYS A 144 29.82 3.15 28.10
CA LYS A 144 29.99 2.76 29.51
C LYS A 144 30.96 3.70 30.24
N ARG A 145 30.48 4.18 31.39
CA ARG A 145 31.05 5.17 32.35
C ARG A 145 30.57 6.59 32.05
N GLN A 146 30.02 7.36 32.98
CA GLN A 146 29.93 7.34 34.45
C GLN A 146 29.15 8.65 34.80
N LEU A 147 28.33 8.87 35.82
CA LEU A 147 28.34 8.53 37.25
C LEU A 147 26.94 8.81 37.85
N GLU A 148 26.52 7.99 38.80
CA GLU A 148 26.33 8.49 40.19
C GLU A 148 27.62 8.15 40.96
#